data_AF-A0A6M0G0Z4-F1
#
_entry.id   AF-A0A6M0G0Z4-F1
#
_cell.length_a   1.000
_cell.length_b   1.000
_cell.length_c   1.000
_cell.angle_alpha   90.00
_cell.angle_beta   90.00
_cell.angle_gamma   90.00
#
_symmetry.space_group_name_H-M   'P 1'
#
loop_
_entity.id
_entity.type
_entity.pdbx_description
1 polymer ?
#
loop_
_entity_poly.entity_id
_entity_poly.type
_entity_poly.pdbx_seq_one_letter_code
_entity_poly.pdbx_strand_id
1 'polypeptide(L)'
;MAITQTDISKVQTLIKPIISHKAWGASLGVGSFITLEFGNPLPSSKERQKTHGEWHLWIYCCAWRIEEGNEVLASSEDPRAKIESSMAEPTPNPSKEGNRRLRGLIWSI
;
A
#
# COMPACT_ATOMS: atom_id res chain seq x y z
N MET A 1 11.58 12.74 21.63
CA MET A 1 10.54 13.68 21.12
C MET A 1 9.21 12.97 21.27
N ALA A 2 8.27 13.52 22.03
CA ALA A 2 6.97 12.86 22.23
C ALA A 2 6.02 13.28 21.10
N ILE A 3 5.47 12.30 20.39
CA ILE A 3 4.39 12.54 19.42
C ILE A 3 3.12 12.84 20.23
N THR A 4 2.50 14.00 19.99
CA THR A 4 1.29 14.40 20.71
C THR A 4 0.03 14.01 19.93
N GLN A 5 -1.11 13.95 20.63
CA GLN A 5 -2.40 13.71 19.97
C GLN A 5 -2.72 14.76 18.90
N THR A 6 -2.26 16.00 19.10
CA THR A 6 -2.39 17.09 18.13
C THR A 6 -1.62 16.79 16.85
N ASP A 7 -0.44 16.18 16.95
CA ASP A 7 0.37 15.81 15.79
C ASP A 7 -0.31 14.71 14.99
N ILE A 8 -0.86 13.70 15.67
CA ILE A 8 -1.63 12.62 15.05
C ILE A 8 -2.84 13.18 14.29
N SER A 9 -3.63 14.05 14.92
CA SER A 9 -4.83 14.65 14.29
C SER A 9 -4.50 15.50 13.06
N LYS A 10 -3.36 16.21 13.08
CA LYS A 10 -2.86 16.97 11.92
C LYS A 10 -2.51 16.03 10.77
N VAL A 11 -1.75 14.97 11.04
CA VAL A 11 -1.39 13.98 10.02
C VAL A 11 -2.65 13.33 9.44
N GLN A 12 -3.58 12.88 10.28
CA GLN A 12 -4.85 12.28 9.85
C GLN A 12 -5.64 13.21 8.91
N THR A 13 -5.67 14.52 9.21
CA THR A 13 -6.32 15.51 8.35
C THR A 13 -5.66 15.60 6.97
N LEU A 14 -4.33 15.58 6.93
CA LEU A 14 -3.56 15.66 5.69
C LEU A 14 -3.71 14.41 4.82
N ILE A 15 -3.75 13.22 5.43
CA ILE A 15 -3.84 11.95 4.68
C ILE A 15 -5.30 11.53 4.39
N LYS A 16 -6.29 12.24 4.94
CA LYS A 16 -7.72 11.96 4.76
C LYS A 16 -8.14 11.77 3.28
N PRO A 17 -7.66 12.58 2.31
CA PRO A 17 -7.99 12.36 0.90
C PRO A 17 -7.51 11.00 0.38
N ILE A 18 -6.35 10.53 0.85
CA ILE A 18 -5.69 9.30 0.39
C ILE A 18 -6.40 8.05 0.93
N ILE A 19 -6.83 8.07 2.20
CA ILE A 19 -7.42 6.92 2.90
C ILE A 19 -8.68 6.38 2.22
N SER A 20 -9.41 7.22 1.48
CA SER A 20 -10.66 6.82 0.81
C SER A 20 -10.43 6.12 -0.53
N HIS A 21 -9.20 6.12 -1.06
CA HIS A 21 -8.88 5.50 -2.34
C HIS A 21 -8.30 4.10 -2.16
N LYS A 22 -8.67 3.21 -3.09
CA LYS A 22 -8.01 1.92 -3.24
C LYS A 22 -6.57 2.15 -3.70
N ALA A 23 -5.60 1.63 -2.96
CA ALA A 23 -4.20 1.61 -3.37
C ALA A 23 -4.03 0.76 -4.64
N TRP A 24 -3.12 1.16 -5.53
CA TRP A 24 -2.73 0.40 -6.71
C TRP A 24 -1.25 0.64 -7.03
N GLY A 25 -0.72 -0.07 -8.03
CA GLY A 25 0.66 0.16 -8.49
C GLY A 25 1.74 -0.14 -7.43
N ALA A 26 1.45 -1.06 -6.50
CA ALA A 26 2.38 -1.41 -5.44
C ALA A 26 3.72 -1.86 -6.03
N SER A 27 4.82 -1.31 -5.50
CA SER A 27 6.17 -1.66 -5.96
C SER A 27 7.11 -1.80 -4.77
N LEU A 28 7.92 -2.86 -4.81
CA LEU A 28 9.02 -3.07 -3.88
C LEU A 28 10.28 -2.42 -4.44
N GLY A 29 10.88 -1.52 -3.67
CA GLY A 29 12.19 -0.94 -3.94
C GLY A 29 13.34 -1.78 -3.36
N VAL A 30 14.41 -1.11 -2.96
CA VAL A 30 15.56 -1.75 -2.29
C VAL A 30 15.23 -2.02 -0.81
N GLY A 31 15.52 -3.22 -0.33
CA GLY A 31 15.16 -3.65 1.03
C GLY A 31 13.65 -3.82 1.19
N SER A 32 13.09 -3.26 2.27
CA SER A 32 11.65 -3.24 2.59
C SER A 32 10.96 -1.92 2.21
N PHE A 33 11.58 -1.12 1.32
CA PHE A 33 10.98 0.09 0.79
C PHE A 33 9.79 -0.23 -0.11
N ILE A 34 8.60 0.29 0.19
CA ILE A 34 7.40 0.08 -0.62
C ILE A 34 6.81 1.40 -1.09
N THR A 35 6.31 1.39 -2.34
CA THR A 35 5.57 2.52 -2.91
C THR A 35 4.17 2.11 -3.31
N LEU A 36 3.21 3.01 -3.12
CA LEU A 36 1.80 2.82 -3.46
C LEU A 36 1.27 4.04 -4.20
N GLU A 37 0.43 3.83 -5.20
CA GLU A 37 -0.32 4.88 -5.90
C GLU A 37 -1.75 4.94 -5.38
N PHE A 38 -2.32 6.16 -5.31
CA PHE A 38 -3.73 6.38 -4.97
C PHE A 38 -4.35 7.45 -5.87
N GLY A 39 -5.67 7.45 -5.94
CA GLY A 39 -6.42 8.38 -6.78
C GLY A 39 -6.40 7.98 -8.25
N ASN A 40 -6.74 8.92 -9.12
CA ASN A 40 -6.82 8.68 -10.56
C ASN A 40 -5.41 8.55 -11.18
N PRO A 41 -5.20 7.62 -12.14
CA PRO A 41 -3.97 7.58 -12.91
C PRO A 41 -3.76 8.89 -13.68
N LEU A 42 -2.59 9.49 -13.49
CA LEU A 42 -2.17 10.67 -14.23
C LEU A 42 -1.58 10.26 -15.59
N PRO A 43 -1.83 11.05 -16.65
CA PRO A 43 -1.28 10.77 -17.97
C PRO A 43 0.25 10.83 -17.93
N SER A 44 0.91 9.73 -18.27
CA SER A 44 2.37 9.70 -18.43
C SER A 44 2.74 10.13 -19.85
N SER A 45 3.55 11.18 -19.99
CA SER A 45 4.01 11.69 -21.30
C SER A 45 5.03 10.79 -22.00
N LYS A 46 5.45 9.69 -21.37
CA LYS A 46 6.47 8.75 -21.88
C LYS A 46 5.97 7.32 -21.73
N GLU A 47 5.98 6.55 -22.81
CA GLU A 47 5.53 5.15 -22.86
C GLU A 47 6.26 4.21 -21.87
N ARG A 48 7.46 4.58 -21.41
CA ARG A 48 8.26 3.78 -20.45
C ARG A 48 8.16 4.22 -19.00
N GLN A 49 7.39 5.26 -18.69
CA GLN A 49 7.27 5.75 -17.32
C GLN A 49 6.15 5.00 -16.61
N LYS A 50 6.39 4.58 -15.36
CA LYS A 50 5.33 4.03 -14.50
C LYS A 50 4.22 5.07 -14.37
N THR A 51 2.97 4.64 -14.55
CA THR A 51 1.81 5.49 -14.33
C THR A 51 1.70 5.81 -12.85
N HIS A 52 1.67 7.10 -12.53
CA HIS A 52 1.48 7.57 -11.16
C HIS A 52 0.03 7.94 -10.91
N GLY A 53 -0.42 7.82 -9.67
CA GLY A 53 -1.71 8.37 -9.24
C GLY A 53 -1.62 9.86 -8.94
N GLU A 54 -2.75 10.45 -8.59
CA GLU A 54 -2.81 11.78 -7.98
C GLU A 54 -1.98 11.84 -6.68
N TRP A 55 -1.77 10.70 -6.02
CA TRP A 55 -0.96 10.56 -4.83
C TRP A 55 0.02 9.39 -4.95
N HIS A 56 1.25 9.64 -4.53
CA HIS A 56 2.33 8.66 -4.49
C HIS A 56 2.90 8.56 -3.07
N LEU A 57 2.73 7.40 -2.42
CA LEU A 57 3.15 7.19 -1.04
C LEU A 57 4.43 6.36 -0.98
N TRP A 58 5.39 6.82 -0.20
CA TRP A 58 6.64 6.13 0.10
C TRP A 58 6.64 5.68 1.56
N ILE A 59 6.85 4.38 1.79
CA ILE A 59 7.03 3.82 3.13
C ILE A 59 8.47 3.31 3.22
N TYR A 60 9.30 4.06 3.94
CA TYR A 60 10.74 3.85 4.02
C TYR A 60 11.22 3.91 5.46
N CYS A 61 12.08 2.97 5.87
CA CYS A 61 12.57 2.84 7.25
C CYS A 61 11.45 2.78 8.30
N CYS A 62 10.31 2.18 7.95
CA CYS A 62 9.16 2.00 8.83
C CYS A 62 8.78 0.53 8.91
N ALA A 63 8.25 0.13 10.06
CA ALA A 63 7.58 -1.15 10.21
C ALA A 63 6.25 -1.12 9.45
N TRP A 64 5.99 -2.14 8.63
CA TRP A 64 4.73 -2.32 7.93
C TRP A 64 4.39 -3.81 7.78
N ARG A 65 3.12 -4.11 7.48
CA ARG A 65 2.65 -5.46 7.16
C ARG A 65 1.57 -5.41 6.08
N ILE A 66 1.52 -6.46 5.26
CA ILE A 66 0.49 -6.72 4.27
C ILE A 66 -0.41 -7.81 4.84
N GLU A 67 -1.70 -7.52 4.91
CA GLU A 67 -2.71 -8.41 5.49
C GLU A 67 -3.82 -8.70 4.49
N GLU A 68 -4.32 -9.94 4.48
CA GLU A 68 -5.55 -10.33 3.81
C GLU A 68 -6.49 -11.00 4.81
N GLY A 69 -7.60 -10.32 5.15
CA GLY A 69 -8.49 -10.79 6.21
C GLY A 69 -7.79 -10.81 7.57
N ASN A 70 -7.62 -12.00 8.13
CA ASN A 70 -6.93 -12.22 9.41
C ASN A 70 -5.51 -12.80 9.24
N GLU A 71 -5.01 -12.86 8.00
CA GLU A 71 -3.71 -13.44 7.68
C GLU A 71 -2.68 -12.35 7.36
N VAL A 72 -1.51 -12.43 7.99
CA VAL A 72 -0.35 -11.59 7.65
C VAL A 72 0.42 -12.28 6.52
N LEU A 73 0.35 -11.71 5.32
CA LEU A 73 1.00 -12.24 4.13
C LEU A 73 2.51 -11.96 4.13
N ALA A 74 2.90 -10.73 4.52
CA ALA A 74 4.29 -10.32 4.65
C ALA A 74 4.43 -9.11 5.58
N SER A 75 5.63 -8.91 6.10
CA SER A 75 6.04 -7.80 6.95
C SER A 75 7.34 -7.17 6.45
N SER A 76 7.64 -5.97 6.94
CA SER A 76 8.87 -5.25 6.59
C SER A 76 10.18 -5.97 6.96
N GLU A 77 10.11 -6.98 7.81
CA GLU A 77 11.26 -7.78 8.26
C GLU A 77 11.33 -9.17 7.60
N ASP A 78 10.35 -9.51 6.75
CA ASP A 78 10.36 -10.79 6.05
C ASP A 78 11.42 -10.85 4.93
N PRO A 79 11.88 -12.05 4.55
CA PRO A 79 12.77 -12.23 3.41
C PRO A 79 12.17 -11.64 2.13
N ARG A 80 13.01 -11.03 1.30
CA ARG A 80 12.60 -10.34 0.06
C ARG A 80 11.66 -11.17 -0.83
N ALA A 81 11.97 -12.46 -1.02
CA ALA A 81 11.15 -13.34 -1.86
C ALA A 81 9.71 -13.48 -1.35
N LYS A 82 9.49 -13.48 -0.03
CA LYS A 82 8.16 -13.51 0.58
C LYS A 82 7.41 -12.21 0.35
N ILE A 83 8.09 -11.07 0.49
CA ILE A 83 7.51 -9.75 0.21
C ILE A 83 7.08 -9.67 -1.26
N GLU A 84 7.96 -10.05 -2.20
CA GLU A 84 7.66 -10.05 -3.63
C GLU A 84 6.46 -10.96 -3.95
N SER A 85 6.41 -12.16 -3.37
CA SER A 85 5.27 -13.08 -3.56
C SER A 85 3.95 -12.53 -3.00
N SER A 86 4.00 -11.71 -1.93
CA SER A 86 2.80 -11.10 -1.35
C SER A 86 2.27 -9.90 -2.15
N MET A 87 3.13 -9.27 -2.97
CA MET A 87 2.78 -8.12 -3.81
C MET A 87 2.33 -8.53 -5.22
N ALA A 88 2.66 -9.74 -5.65
CA ALA A 88 2.17 -10.27 -6.91
C ALA A 88 0.64 -10.42 -6.83
N GLU A 89 -0.08 -9.77 -7.74
CA GLU A 89 -1.52 -9.97 -7.90
C GLU A 89 -1.79 -11.48 -8.00
N PRO A 90 -2.73 -12.02 -7.19
CA PRO A 90 -3.02 -13.44 -7.24
C PRO A 90 -3.55 -13.78 -8.62
N THR A 91 -2.95 -14.76 -9.29
CA THR A 91 -3.51 -15.36 -10.49
C THR A 91 -4.97 -15.73 -10.23
N PRO A 92 -5.91 -15.43 -11.16
CA PRO A 92 -7.32 -15.70 -10.93
C PRO A 92 -7.49 -17.21 -10.74
N ASN A 93 -7.73 -17.63 -9.50
CA ASN A 93 -8.05 -19.00 -9.17
C ASN A 93 -9.59 -19.12 -9.13
N PRO A 94 -10.20 -19.81 -10.10
CA PRO A 94 -11.67 -19.87 -10.24
C PRO A 94 -12.37 -20.58 -9.07
N SER A 95 -11.62 -21.19 -8.15
CA SER A 95 -12.16 -21.83 -6.95
C SER A 95 -12.36 -20.90 -5.74
N LYS A 96 -11.89 -19.64 -5.81
CA LYS A 96 -12.03 -18.64 -4.73
C LYS A 96 -12.74 -17.36 -5.21
N GLU A 97 -13.83 -17.52 -5.94
CA GLU A 97 -14.77 -16.44 -6.29
C GLU A 97 -15.60 -16.03 -5.06
N GLY A 98 -14.90 -15.62 -4.01
CA GLY A 98 -15.44 -15.16 -2.74
C GLY A 98 -14.98 -13.74 -2.49
N ASN A 99 -15.58 -12.78 -3.20
CA ASN A 99 -15.70 -11.38 -2.76
C ASN A 99 -14.41 -10.77 -2.19
N ARG A 100 -13.31 -10.75 -2.95
CA ARG A 100 -12.13 -9.94 -2.62
C ARG A 100 -12.43 -8.46 -2.88
N ARG A 101 -13.23 -7.87 -2.00
CA ARG A 101 -13.12 -6.45 -1.73
C ARG A 101 -11.77 -6.27 -1.06
N LEU A 102 -10.89 -5.45 -1.64
CA LEU A 102 -9.84 -4.77 -0.89
C LEU A 102 -10.55 -3.80 0.08
N ARG A 103 -11.24 -4.35 1.08
CA ARG A 103 -11.75 -3.61 2.23
C ARG A 103 -10.53 -3.31 3.07
N GLY A 104 -10.07 -2.07 2.95
CA GLY A 104 -9.29 -1.41 3.96
C GLY A 104 -7.95 -2.09 4.25
N LEU A 105 -6.89 -1.44 3.77
CA LEU A 105 -5.87 -1.03 4.72
C LEU A 105 -6.60 -0.25 5.83
N ILE A 106 -7.12 -0.97 6.83
CA ILE A 106 -7.67 -0.38 8.05
C ILE A 106 -6.45 0.08 8.81
N TRP A 107 -6.08 1.34 8.58
CA TRP A 107 -5.21 2.06 9.50
C TRP A 107 -6.00 2.24 10.79
N SER A 108 -5.94 1.24 11.68
CA SER A 108 -6.33 1.42 13.08
C SER A 108 -5.16 2.09 13.80
N ILE A 109 -5.30 3.43 13.82
CA ILE A 109 -4.66 4.47 14.65
C ILE A 109 -3.18 4.76 14.37
#